data_AF-A0A1S2W1I2-F1
#
_entry.id   AF-A0A1S2W1I2-F1
#
_cell.length_a   1.000
_cell.length_b   1.000
_cell.length_c   1.000
_cell.angle_alpha   90.00
_cell.angle_beta   90.00
_cell.angle_gamma   90.00
#
_symmetry.space_group_name_H-M   'P 1'
#
loop_
_entity.id
_entity.type
_entity.pdbx_description
1 polymer ?
#
loop_
_entity_poly.entity_id
_entity_poly.type
_entity_poly.pdbx_seq_one_letter_code
_entity_poly.pdbx_strand_id
1 'polypeptide(L)'
;MDAGKKILLDLFTSSLRFVVPVYQRRYSWGEAQCRQLWADIVTAGRHPDRTHFIGSIVWMQEGGIGPDGVSRCLLIDGQQRLTSVTLLLIALAEYAREHPENLRFSADMLIDRGYLVDKYATGEGRYKLTLSDDDRDVLQRLCDHAVDPN
;
A
#
# COMPACT_ATOMS: atom_id res chain seq x y z
N MET A 1 -8.90 -11.45 19.36
CA MET A 1 -8.01 -10.51 18.64
C MET A 1 -6.79 -11.30 18.27
N ASP A 2 -6.50 -11.44 16.98
CA ASP A 2 -5.34 -12.21 16.48
C ASP A 2 -4.20 -11.24 16.17
N ALA A 3 -2.97 -11.64 16.49
CA ALA A 3 -1.78 -10.82 16.31
C ALA A 3 -0.63 -11.69 15.81
N GLY A 4 -0.01 -11.26 14.72
CA GLY A 4 1.07 -12.01 14.10
C GLY A 4 2.01 -11.11 13.30
N LYS A 5 3.25 -11.57 13.14
CA LYS A 5 4.22 -10.93 12.25
C LYS A 5 3.82 -11.19 10.78
N LYS A 6 3.89 -10.16 9.95
CA LYS A 6 3.70 -10.25 8.49
C LYS A 6 4.77 -9.44 7.79
N ILE A 7 5.17 -9.88 6.59
CA ILE A 7 5.98 -9.05 5.70
C ILE A 7 5.07 -7.95 5.16
N LEU A 8 5.57 -6.71 5.14
CA LEU A 8 4.78 -5.53 4.77
C LEU A 8 4.12 -5.70 3.39
N LEU A 9 4.88 -6.15 2.38
CA LEU A 9 4.35 -6.34 1.02
C LEU A 9 3.30 -7.44 0.93
N ASP A 10 3.27 -8.40 1.86
CA ASP A 10 2.23 -9.44 1.88
C ASP A 10 0.85 -8.84 2.21
N LEU A 11 0.80 -7.71 2.91
CA LEU A 11 -0.45 -6.99 3.16
C LEU A 11 -1.03 -6.43 1.85
N PHE A 12 -0.19 -6.13 0.87
CA PHE A 12 -0.62 -5.59 -0.42
C PHE A 12 -0.89 -6.68 -1.46
N THR A 13 -0.24 -7.86 -1.37
CA THR A 13 -0.47 -8.96 -2.33
C THR A 13 -1.54 -9.95 -1.87
N SER A 14 -1.80 -10.04 -0.57
CA SER A 14 -2.86 -10.90 -0.06
C SER A 14 -4.24 -10.49 -0.59
N SER A 15 -5.21 -11.40 -0.50
CA SER A 15 -6.62 -11.14 -0.78
C SER A 15 -7.26 -10.26 0.30
N LEU A 16 -6.59 -9.17 0.68
CA LEU A 16 -7.03 -8.13 1.58
C LEU A 16 -7.17 -6.82 0.79
N ARG A 17 -8.17 -6.03 1.17
CA ARG A 17 -8.37 -4.66 0.72
C ARG A 17 -8.57 -3.77 1.93
N PHE A 18 -7.71 -2.77 2.11
CA PHE A 18 -7.79 -1.87 3.25
C PHE A 18 -8.66 -0.65 2.95
N VAL A 19 -9.53 -0.30 3.89
CA VAL A 19 -10.35 0.91 3.83
C VAL A 19 -10.18 1.70 5.11
N VAL A 20 -9.84 2.98 4.97
CA VAL A 20 -9.79 3.94 6.07
C VAL A 20 -11.21 4.45 6.33
N PRO A 21 -11.80 4.21 7.52
CA PRO A 21 -13.12 4.74 7.85
C PRO A 21 -13.18 6.26 7.88
N VAL A 22 -14.34 6.84 7.57
CA VAL A 22 -14.54 8.31 7.54
C VAL A 22 -14.27 9.03 8.86
N TYR A 23 -14.34 8.32 9.99
CA TYR A 23 -14.05 8.88 11.32
C TYR A 23 -12.54 8.90 11.66
N GLN A 24 -11.68 8.36 10.81
CA GLN A 24 -10.24 8.45 10.98
C GLN A 24 -9.70 9.79 10.47
N ARG A 25 -8.56 10.23 11.03
CA ARG A 25 -7.90 11.46 10.58
C ARG A 25 -7.34 11.31 9.15
N ARG A 26 -7.21 12.42 8.44
CA ARG A 26 -6.57 12.51 7.12
C ARG A 26 -5.08 12.16 7.17
N TYR A 27 -4.48 11.94 5.99
CA TYR A 27 -3.03 11.80 5.88
C TYR A 27 -2.32 13.08 6.38
N SER A 28 -1.31 12.91 7.23
CA SER A 28 -0.65 13.98 7.98
C SER A 28 0.82 13.69 8.32
N TRP A 29 1.37 12.57 7.84
CA TRP A 29 2.82 12.35 7.93
C TRP A 29 3.55 13.38 7.08
N GLY A 30 4.44 14.12 7.74
CA GLY A 30 5.38 15.01 7.10
C GLY A 30 6.71 14.33 6.87
N GLU A 31 7.67 15.15 6.46
CA GLU A 31 8.98 14.71 6.01
C GLU A 31 9.74 13.88 7.06
N ALA A 32 9.66 14.25 8.34
CA ALA A 32 10.37 13.54 9.41
C ALA A 32 9.89 12.08 9.53
N GLN A 33 8.57 11.84 9.47
CA GLN A 33 8.03 10.48 9.54
C GLN A 33 8.34 9.68 8.28
N CYS A 34 8.27 10.32 7.10
CA CYS A 34 8.64 9.68 5.83
C CYS A 34 10.13 9.28 5.80
N ARG A 35 11.03 10.15 6.29
CA ARG A 35 12.47 9.87 6.40
C ARG A 35 12.74 8.69 7.34
N GLN A 36 12.02 8.61 8.47
CA GLN A 36 12.14 7.48 9.39
C GLN A 36 11.70 6.17 8.73
N LEU A 37 10.52 6.14 8.08
CA LEU A 37 10.06 4.95 7.36
C LEU A 37 11.04 4.53 6.26
N TRP A 38 11.58 5.49 5.51
CA TRP A 38 12.60 5.22 4.50
C TRP A 38 13.86 4.60 5.09
N ALA A 39 14.38 5.17 6.19
CA ALA A 39 15.55 4.64 6.88
C ALA A 39 15.31 3.20 7.38
N ASP A 40 14.11 2.91 7.89
CA ASP A 40 13.72 1.57 8.33
C ASP A 40 13.69 0.58 7.16
N ILE A 41 13.12 0.96 6.01
CA ILE A 41 13.09 0.14 4.79
C ILE A 41 14.50 -0.13 4.27
N VAL A 42 15.35 0.90 4.19
CA VAL A 42 16.75 0.76 3.74
C VAL A 42 17.54 -0.13 4.69
N THR A 43 17.33 0.00 5.99
CA THR A 43 17.99 -0.83 7.01
C THR A 43 17.58 -2.29 6.84
N ALA A 44 16.29 -2.57 6.67
CA ALA A 44 15.78 -3.92 6.40
C ALA A 44 16.38 -4.50 5.11
N GLY A 45 16.49 -3.70 4.05
CA GLY A 45 17.05 -4.14 2.77
C GLY A 45 18.56 -4.43 2.80
N ARG A 46 19.31 -3.76 3.69
CA ARG A 46 20.76 -3.99 3.87
C ARG A 46 21.08 -5.22 4.72
N HIS A 47 20.12 -5.69 5.52
CA HIS A 47 20.27 -6.83 6.42
C HIS A 47 19.15 -7.87 6.18
N PRO A 48 19.13 -8.52 5.00
CA PRO A 48 18.04 -9.43 4.62
C PRO A 48 17.95 -10.68 5.51
N ASP A 49 19.00 -11.00 6.26
CA ASP A 49 19.06 -12.05 7.28
C ASP A 49 18.32 -11.68 8.58
N ARG A 50 17.92 -10.40 8.74
CA ARG A 50 17.28 -9.89 9.95
C ARG A 50 15.89 -9.37 9.66
N THR A 51 14.98 -9.61 10.60
CA THR A 51 13.66 -8.96 10.59
C THR A 51 13.79 -7.58 11.21
N HIS A 52 13.36 -6.53 10.50
CA HIS A 52 13.26 -5.17 11.02
C HIS A 52 11.80 -4.84 11.32
N PHE A 53 11.53 -4.36 12.54
CA PHE A 53 10.18 -3.96 12.92
C PHE A 53 9.93 -2.50 12.50
N ILE A 54 9.09 -2.32 11.48
CA ILE A 54 8.71 -1.00 10.97
C ILE A 54 7.43 -0.44 11.63
N GLY A 55 6.83 -1.21 12.55
CA GLY A 55 5.66 -0.85 13.35
C GLY A 55 4.43 -1.74 13.14
N SER A 56 3.38 -1.46 13.92
CA SER A 56 2.12 -2.23 13.93
C SER A 56 1.06 -1.67 12.98
N ILE A 57 0.22 -2.55 12.46
CA ILE A 57 -0.99 -2.21 11.68
C ILE A 57 -2.14 -2.97 12.34
N VAL A 58 -3.25 -2.28 12.62
CA VAL A 58 -4.44 -2.87 13.25
C VAL A 58 -5.62 -2.69 12.31
N TRP A 59 -6.29 -3.78 11.98
CA TRP A 59 -7.47 -3.75 11.13
C TRP A 59 -8.54 -4.73 11.62
N MET A 60 -9.76 -4.52 11.14
CA MET A 60 -10.90 -5.39 11.37
C MET A 60 -11.42 -5.86 10.01
N GLN A 61 -11.59 -7.17 9.82
CA GLN A 61 -12.28 -7.67 8.64
C GLN A 61 -13.76 -7.29 8.74
N GLU A 62 -14.27 -6.64 7.69
CA GLU A 62 -15.67 -6.28 7.59
C GLU A 62 -16.40 -7.40 6.85
N GLY A 63 -17.28 -8.11 7.57
CA GLY A 63 -18.01 -9.25 7.02
C GLY A 63 -17.10 -10.43 6.69
N GLY A 64 -17.41 -11.12 5.58
CA GLY A 64 -16.68 -12.30 5.12
C GLY A 64 -15.72 -12.01 3.97
N ILE A 65 -15.34 -13.06 3.25
CA ILE A 65 -14.63 -12.94 1.97
C ILE A 65 -15.67 -12.55 0.90
N GLY A 66 -15.39 -11.51 0.12
CA GLY A 66 -16.24 -11.08 -0.97
C GLY A 66 -16.33 -12.13 -2.10
N PRO A 67 -17.30 -11.98 -3.03
CA PRO A 67 -17.41 -12.86 -4.20
C PRO A 67 -16.16 -12.86 -5.10
N ASP A 68 -15.37 -11.78 -5.03
CA ASP A 68 -14.07 -11.61 -5.69
C ASP A 68 -12.92 -12.36 -4.97
N GLY A 69 -13.23 -13.06 -3.87
CA GLY A 69 -12.22 -13.73 -3.05
C GLY A 69 -11.41 -12.78 -2.16
N VAL A 70 -11.79 -11.49 -2.10
CA VAL A 70 -11.07 -10.44 -1.36
C VAL A 70 -11.80 -10.08 -0.07
N SER A 71 -11.06 -9.99 1.02
CA SER A 71 -11.57 -9.55 2.32
C SER A 71 -11.43 -8.04 2.44
N ARG A 72 -12.54 -7.34 2.69
CA ARG A 72 -12.52 -5.91 3.02
C ARG A 72 -12.10 -5.73 4.48
N CYS A 73 -11.12 -4.88 4.73
CA CYS A 73 -10.50 -4.68 6.03
C CYS A 73 -10.56 -3.20 6.41
N LEU A 74 -11.33 -2.87 7.45
CA LEU A 74 -11.35 -1.54 8.03
C LEU A 74 -10.05 -1.30 8.81
N LEU A 75 -9.34 -0.24 8.45
CA LEU A 75 -8.09 0.12 9.09
C LEU A 75 -8.36 0.91 10.37
N ILE A 76 -7.91 0.36 11.51
CA ILE A 76 -8.10 0.94 12.84
C ILE A 76 -6.87 1.75 13.25
N ASP A 77 -5.67 1.23 12.95
CA ASP A 77 -4.39 1.89 13.16
C ASP A 77 -3.37 1.48 12.07
N GLY A 78 -2.35 2.31 11.85
CA GLY A 78 -1.33 2.11 10.82
C GLY A 78 -1.63 2.80 9.48
N GLN A 79 -2.70 3.60 9.40
CA GLN A 79 -3.13 4.28 8.18
C GLN A 79 -2.07 5.16 7.53
N GLN A 80 -1.31 5.91 8.32
CA GLN A 80 -0.31 6.83 7.80
C GLN A 80 0.85 6.06 7.18
N ARG A 81 1.22 4.94 7.80
CA ARG A 81 2.26 4.05 7.30
C ARG A 81 1.84 3.37 6.01
N LEU A 82 0.66 2.77 5.96
CA LEU A 82 0.17 2.13 4.74
C LEU A 82 0.04 3.13 3.59
N THR A 83 -0.49 4.32 3.86
CA THR A 83 -0.56 5.40 2.86
C THR A 83 0.83 5.77 2.34
N SER A 84 1.80 5.97 3.23
CA SER A 84 3.19 6.31 2.85
C SER A 84 3.86 5.21 2.02
N VAL A 85 3.60 3.93 2.36
CA VAL A 85 4.10 2.80 1.59
C VAL A 85 3.44 2.74 0.21
N THR A 86 2.14 3.00 0.11
CA THR A 86 1.44 3.09 -1.18
C THR A 86 2.03 4.21 -2.04
N LEU A 87 2.24 5.40 -1.49
CA LEU A 87 2.88 6.51 -2.19
C LEU A 87 4.31 6.19 -2.63
N LEU A 88 5.08 5.49 -1.78
CA LEU A 88 6.41 5.02 -2.15
C LEU A 88 6.37 4.02 -3.31
N LEU A 89 5.41 3.09 -3.32
CA LEU A 89 5.23 2.12 -4.40
C LEU A 89 4.87 2.80 -5.73
N ILE A 90 4.03 3.85 -5.68
CA ILE A 90 3.72 4.70 -6.84
C ILE A 90 5.00 5.36 -7.36
N ALA A 91 5.76 6.03 -6.49
CA ALA A 91 7.01 6.69 -6.88
C ALA A 91 8.05 5.70 -7.43
N LEU A 92 8.14 4.48 -6.89
CA LEU A 92 9.00 3.43 -7.42
C LEU A 92 8.55 2.94 -8.81
N ALA A 93 7.25 2.86 -9.06
CA ALA A 93 6.73 2.49 -10.38
C ALA A 93 7.02 3.58 -11.42
N GLU A 94 6.81 4.85 -11.07
CA GLU A 94 7.15 5.99 -11.93
C GLU A 94 8.66 6.04 -12.22
N TYR A 95 9.49 5.96 -11.18
CA TYR A 95 10.94 5.96 -11.33
C TYR A 95 11.44 4.80 -12.20
N ALA A 96 10.85 3.61 -12.05
CA ALA A 96 11.21 2.44 -12.85
C ALA A 96 10.79 2.54 -14.31
N ARG A 97 9.73 3.30 -14.61
CA ARG A 97 9.32 3.58 -15.98
C ARG A 97 10.28 4.54 -16.68
N GLU A 98 10.79 5.52 -15.94
CA GLU A 98 11.77 6.49 -16.45
C GLU A 98 13.19 5.93 -16.57
N HIS A 99 13.53 4.90 -15.79
CA HIS A 99 14.88 4.34 -15.70
C HIS A 99 14.91 2.79 -15.83
N PRO A 100 14.43 2.22 -16.95
CA PRO A 100 14.21 0.77 -17.06
C PRO A 100 15.48 -0.08 -17.00
N GLU A 101 16.63 0.44 -17.45
CA GLU A 101 17.91 -0.30 -17.49
C GLU A 101 18.65 -0.42 -16.15
N ASN A 102 18.26 0.33 -15.12
CA ASN A 102 19.03 0.44 -13.87
C ASN A 102 18.44 -0.32 -12.67
N LEU A 103 17.35 -1.06 -12.88
CA LEU A 103 16.57 -1.65 -11.79
C LEU A 103 16.37 -3.17 -11.98
N ARG A 104 16.24 -3.87 -10.85
CA ARG A 104 15.90 -5.31 -10.82
C ARG A 104 14.39 -5.56 -10.89
N PHE A 105 13.58 -4.51 -11.01
CA PHE A 105 12.13 -4.53 -11.10
C PHE A 105 11.68 -3.49 -12.12
N SER A 106 10.50 -3.68 -12.67
CA SER A 106 9.84 -2.72 -13.58
C SER A 106 8.55 -2.19 -12.97
N ALA A 107 8.01 -1.11 -13.53
CA ALA A 107 6.68 -0.63 -13.21
C ALA A 107 5.64 -1.75 -13.40
N ASP A 108 5.66 -2.43 -14.54
CA ASP A 108 4.75 -3.55 -14.84
C ASP A 108 4.80 -4.65 -13.79
N MET A 109 6.00 -5.02 -13.32
CA MET A 109 6.15 -6.03 -12.27
C MET A 109 5.46 -5.59 -10.96
N LEU A 110 5.57 -4.32 -10.56
CA LEU A 110 4.92 -3.83 -9.35
C LEU A 110 3.38 -3.83 -9.50
N ILE A 111 2.89 -3.47 -10.69
CA ILE A 111 1.45 -3.41 -10.96
C ILE A 111 0.87 -4.83 -11.09
N ASP A 112 1.54 -5.74 -11.78
CA ASP A 112 1.10 -7.14 -11.96
C ASP A 112 1.08 -7.93 -10.66
N ARG A 113 1.94 -7.57 -9.70
CA ARG A 113 1.88 -8.12 -8.34
C ARG A 113 0.69 -7.59 -7.52
N GLY A 114 -0.07 -6.65 -8.06
CA GLY A 114 -1.28 -6.12 -7.44
C GLY A 114 -1.01 -5.27 -6.21
N TYR A 115 0.18 -4.65 -6.08
CA TYR A 115 0.53 -3.87 -4.90
C TYR A 115 -0.31 -2.59 -4.74
N LEU A 116 -0.77 -2.02 -5.85
CA LEU A 116 -1.55 -0.77 -5.88
C LEU A 116 -3.01 -1.04 -6.23
N VAL A 117 -3.22 -1.79 -7.31
CA VAL A 117 -4.55 -2.09 -7.87
C VAL A 117 -4.69 -3.56 -8.24
N ASP A 118 -5.90 -4.07 -8.18
CA ASP A 118 -6.33 -5.27 -8.88
C ASP A 118 -6.84 -4.87 -10.27
N LYS A 119 -6.09 -5.29 -11.32
CA LYS A 119 -6.41 -4.96 -12.71
C LYS A 119 -7.76 -5.52 -13.17
N TYR A 120 -8.26 -6.57 -12.53
CA TYR A 120 -9.50 -7.26 -12.90
C TYR A 120 -10.72 -6.76 -12.13
N ALA A 121 -10.51 -6.01 -11.05
CA ALA A 121 -11.57 -5.41 -10.26
C ALA A 121 -11.97 -4.02 -10.77
N THR A 122 -13.21 -3.62 -10.48
CA THR A 122 -13.80 -2.35 -10.87
C THR A 122 -14.29 -1.56 -9.65
N GLY A 123 -14.53 -0.26 -9.84
CA GLY A 123 -14.99 0.65 -8.78
C GLY A 123 -14.01 0.72 -7.59
N GLU A 124 -14.53 0.90 -6.38
CA GLU A 124 -13.71 0.90 -5.15
C GLU A 124 -12.97 -0.43 -4.93
N GLY A 125 -13.44 -1.51 -5.57
CA GLY A 125 -12.81 -2.82 -5.45
C GLY A 125 -11.44 -2.91 -6.10
N ARG A 126 -11.12 -1.97 -6.98
CA ARG A 126 -9.86 -1.91 -7.72
C ARG A 126 -8.65 -1.62 -6.82
N TYR A 127 -8.78 -0.78 -5.80
CA TYR A 127 -7.63 -0.24 -5.07
C TYR A 127 -7.29 -1.08 -3.84
N LYS A 128 -5.99 -1.31 -3.56
CA LYS A 128 -5.56 -2.02 -2.34
C LYS A 128 -5.77 -1.22 -1.06
N LEU A 129 -5.72 0.11 -1.16
CA LEU A 129 -5.97 1.04 -0.07
C LEU A 129 -6.96 2.12 -0.54
N THR A 130 -8.08 2.24 0.16
CA THR A 130 -9.07 3.30 -0.05
C THR A 130 -9.06 4.24 1.15
N LEU A 131 -8.74 5.52 0.94
CA LEU A 131 -8.75 6.56 1.97
C LEU A 131 -10.14 7.16 2.19
N SER A 132 -10.30 7.92 3.26
CA SER A 132 -11.49 8.73 3.52
C SER A 132 -11.40 10.10 2.83
N ASP A 133 -12.56 10.73 2.63
CA ASP A 133 -12.71 12.11 2.15
C ASP A 133 -11.89 12.43 0.88
N ASP A 134 -11.42 13.68 0.77
CA ASP A 134 -10.66 14.25 -0.36
C ASP A 134 -9.38 13.44 -0.68
N ASP A 135 -8.77 12.80 0.33
CA ASP A 135 -7.56 11.99 0.15
C ASP A 135 -7.83 10.76 -0.72
N ARG A 136 -9.08 10.27 -0.78
CA ARG A 136 -9.49 9.14 -1.60
C ARG A 136 -9.27 9.43 -3.08
N ASP A 137 -9.85 10.51 -3.57
CA ASP A 137 -9.85 10.85 -5.00
C ASP A 137 -8.45 11.23 -5.46
N VAL A 138 -7.63 11.79 -4.56
CA VAL A 138 -6.21 12.03 -4.83
C VAL A 138 -5.46 10.71 -4.95
N LEU A 139 -5.57 9.80 -3.99
CA LEU A 139 -4.83 8.53 -4.03
C LEU A 139 -5.26 7.66 -5.21
N GLN A 140 -6.55 7.61 -5.52
CA GLN A 140 -7.07 6.85 -6.67
C GLN A 140 -6.46 7.36 -7.98
N ARG A 141 -6.44 8.68 -8.20
CA ARG A 141 -5.81 9.28 -9.39
C ARG A 141 -4.31 8.98 -9.48
N LEU A 142 -3.60 8.99 -8.35
CA LEU A 142 -2.17 8.63 -8.33
C LEU A 142 -1.96 7.15 -8.67
N CYS A 143 -2.79 6.25 -8.13
CA CYS A 143 -2.76 4.83 -8.48
C CYS A 143 -3.07 4.61 -9.96
N ASP A 144 -4.08 5.28 -10.50
CA ASP A 144 -4.46 5.16 -11.91
C ASP A 144 -3.35 5.68 -12.82
N HIS A 145 -2.77 6.84 -12.52
CA HIS A 145 -1.62 7.37 -13.27
C HIS A 145 -0.41 6.45 -13.22
N ALA A 146 -0.15 5.82 -12.06
CA ALA A 146 0.93 4.86 -11.92
C ALA A 146 0.72 3.60 -12.77
N VAL A 147 -0.54 3.20 -13.02
CA VAL A 147 -0.93 2.03 -13.82
C VAL A 147 -0.94 2.35 -15.31
N ASP A 148 -1.55 3.47 -15.67
CA ASP A 148 -1.71 3.96 -17.03
C ASP A 148 -1.46 5.48 -17.04
N PRO A 149 -0.26 5.93 -17.43
CA PRO A 149 0.10 7.35 -17.38
C PRO A 149 -0.59 8.22 -18.44
N ASN A 150 -1.42 7.62 -19.31
CA ASN A 150 -2.03 8.28 -20.48
C ASN A 150 -3.25 9.16 -20.15
#